data_AF-A0A946VNU1-F1
#
_entry.id   AF-A0A946VNU1-F1
#
_cell.length_a   1.000
_cell.length_b   1.000
_cell.length_c   1.000
_cell.angle_alpha   90.00
_cell.angle_beta   90.00
_cell.angle_gamma   90.00
#
_symmetry.space_group_name_H-M   'P 1'
#
loop_
_entity.id
_entity.type
_entity.pdbx_description
1 polymer ?
#
loop_
_entity_poly.entity_id
_entity_poly.type
_entity_poly.pdbx_seq_one_letter_code
_entity_poly.pdbx_strand_id
1 'polypeptide(L)'
;MPDFRGFEDPDDPIELPDSVEEKLILLSDEQIEFLQSDDARPFTGDLEKTVERLEEITPAEVVAWVEAMQEVVSASRYVEGRDDPNIDLNTDSPEFNAWRLRRPRSMDPEREPGPIKLGRYNGRGGPPTFGGFPLALTPEDLKAGEVDVAIVGAPLNMGSGWRDSGAQATVEMRVQGRAMGGSDQYVQIDAGKVLNIVDYGDVAIDNASTERSMKHVREVVREIAETGAVPVIIGGDHSLEYPNVAGLADVYGKEQLSVIHFDSHYDAWWGGVHLISHGAPVYRLLNEGHVRPADYIQVGLRSSGPDEEAFKWMREVGMRFHTMAEVEQRGWDAVIDRVVAEASEEGRKLHISFDIDVIDPGFTKATGTPVPGGLNMRESITIVRRLCAESDVVGFDLVELHPALDPTYVTTLNSAFIVKACLTGLAMREEGLTEEHYLSPIASEHAVDDYYGDQQEFLDRTAALEEEDEATEETEEEQDD
;
A
#
# COMPACT_ATOMS: atom_id res chain seq x y z
N MET A 1 11.18 -8.00 -22.40
CA MET A 1 10.07 -7.46 -21.59
C MET A 1 9.38 -6.42 -22.46
N PRO A 2 8.04 -6.34 -22.48
CA PRO A 2 7.37 -5.22 -23.11
C PRO A 2 7.91 -3.95 -22.46
N ASP A 3 8.32 -3.01 -23.28
CA ASP A 3 8.77 -1.71 -22.83
C ASP A 3 7.53 -0.93 -22.43
N PHE A 4 7.15 -0.94 -21.15
CA PHE A 4 5.95 -0.26 -20.63
C PHE A 4 6.09 1.28 -20.64
N ARG A 5 6.97 1.81 -21.49
CA ARG A 5 7.34 3.21 -21.59
C ARG A 5 6.17 4.10 -22.01
N GLY A 6 5.11 3.61 -22.65
CA GLY A 6 3.96 4.43 -23.05
C GLY A 6 4.28 5.57 -24.04
N PHE A 7 5.55 5.91 -24.23
CA PHE A 7 6.02 6.79 -25.28
C PHE A 7 6.00 5.99 -26.58
N GLU A 8 4.97 6.22 -27.40
CA GLU A 8 5.20 6.28 -28.84
C GLU A 8 6.41 7.21 -29.04
N ASP A 9 7.37 6.82 -29.89
CA ASP A 9 8.44 7.72 -30.34
C ASP A 9 7.80 9.05 -30.75
N PRO A 10 8.16 10.21 -30.16
CA PRO A 10 7.72 11.49 -30.68
C PRO A 10 8.62 11.84 -31.87
N ASP A 11 8.55 11.02 -32.92
CA ASP A 11 9.45 11.08 -34.07
C ASP A 11 9.02 12.10 -35.12
N ASP A 12 7.95 12.87 -34.89
CA ASP A 12 7.55 13.93 -35.81
C ASP A 12 8.02 15.31 -35.28
N PRO A 13 9.18 15.80 -35.75
CA PRO A 13 9.63 17.15 -35.45
C PRO A 13 8.58 18.17 -35.89
N ILE A 14 8.45 19.25 -35.13
CA ILE A 14 7.56 20.32 -35.54
C ILE A 14 8.09 20.98 -36.80
N GLU A 15 7.29 21.00 -37.85
CA GLU A 15 7.57 21.87 -38.98
C GLU A 15 7.27 23.34 -38.60
N LEU A 16 8.33 24.14 -38.46
CA LEU A 16 8.20 25.58 -38.24
C LEU A 16 7.71 26.22 -39.55
N PRO A 17 6.71 27.12 -39.51
CA PRO A 17 6.16 27.71 -40.71
C PRO A 17 7.16 28.66 -41.38
N ASP A 18 7.04 28.81 -42.70
CA ASP A 18 7.85 29.76 -43.50
C ASP A 18 7.82 31.20 -42.95
N SER A 19 6.78 31.56 -42.18
CA SER A 19 6.63 32.91 -41.58
C SER A 19 7.75 33.28 -40.61
N VAL A 20 8.44 32.30 -40.01
CA VAL A 20 9.55 32.53 -39.07
C VAL A 20 10.94 32.30 -39.69
N GLU A 21 11.05 31.98 -40.97
CA GLU A 21 12.33 31.64 -41.63
C GLU A 21 13.40 32.75 -41.46
N GLU A 22 13.00 34.03 -41.57
CA GLU A 22 13.91 35.17 -41.36
C GLU A 22 14.44 35.27 -39.93
N LYS A 23 13.71 34.72 -38.95
CA LYS A 23 14.10 34.70 -37.53
C LYS A 23 15.15 33.62 -37.24
N LEU A 24 15.13 32.53 -38.01
CA LEU A 24 16.01 31.37 -37.83
C LEU A 24 17.35 31.51 -38.56
N ILE A 25 17.54 32.56 -39.38
CA ILE A 25 18.70 32.73 -40.28
C ILE A 25 20.08 32.70 -39.59
N LEU A 26 20.13 32.94 -38.27
CA LEU A 26 21.37 32.94 -37.49
C LEU A 26 21.60 31.63 -36.73
N LEU A 27 20.63 30.71 -36.71
CA LEU A 27 20.76 29.41 -36.05
C LEU A 27 21.54 28.43 -36.94
N SER A 28 22.25 27.50 -36.31
CA SER A 28 22.76 26.31 -37.00
C SER A 28 21.64 25.31 -37.27
N ASP A 29 21.87 24.36 -38.19
CA ASP A 29 20.93 23.26 -38.45
C ASP A 29 20.60 22.48 -37.17
N GLU A 30 21.59 22.25 -36.30
CA GLU A 30 21.42 21.59 -34.99
C GLU A 30 20.57 22.39 -34.00
N GLN A 31 20.66 23.73 -34.04
CA GLN A 31 19.83 24.60 -33.22
C GLN A 31 18.38 24.66 -33.72
N ILE A 32 18.18 24.60 -35.03
CA ILE A 32 16.85 24.47 -35.63
C ILE A 32 16.25 23.11 -35.26
N GLU A 33 17.01 22.02 -35.41
CA GLU A 33 16.58 20.68 -35.02
C GLU A 33 16.21 20.60 -33.53
N PHE A 34 17.03 21.19 -32.64
CA PHE A 34 16.71 21.30 -31.22
C PHE A 34 15.38 22.05 -30.98
N LEU A 35 15.17 23.18 -31.64
CA LEU A 35 13.94 23.98 -31.49
C LEU A 35 12.69 23.23 -31.98
N GLN A 36 12.85 22.28 -32.91
CA GLN A 36 11.78 21.43 -33.42
C GLN A 36 11.57 20.15 -32.59
N SER A 37 12.48 19.86 -31.66
CA SER A 37 12.46 18.66 -30.82
C SER A 37 11.62 18.82 -29.57
N ASP A 38 11.30 17.70 -28.93
CA ASP A 38 10.59 17.68 -27.65
C ASP A 38 11.38 18.30 -26.50
N ASP A 39 12.71 18.37 -26.60
CA ASP A 39 13.55 18.98 -25.57
C ASP A 39 13.29 20.49 -25.42
N ALA A 40 12.85 21.17 -26.48
CA ALA A 40 12.53 22.59 -26.44
C ALA A 40 11.14 22.86 -25.83
N ARG A 41 10.24 21.86 -25.80
CA ARG A 41 8.82 22.04 -25.44
C ARG A 41 8.57 22.57 -24.04
N PRO A 42 9.29 22.14 -22.99
CA PRO A 42 9.11 22.71 -21.65
C PRO A 42 9.35 24.22 -21.59
N PHE A 43 10.08 24.77 -22.56
CA PHE A 43 10.44 26.19 -22.63
C PHE A 43 9.56 26.99 -23.61
N THR A 44 9.16 26.37 -24.72
CA THR A 44 8.44 27.06 -25.80
C THR A 44 6.93 26.82 -25.78
N GLY A 45 6.48 25.70 -25.22
CA GLY A 45 5.10 25.25 -25.24
C GLY A 45 4.70 24.62 -26.59
N ASP A 46 3.43 24.79 -26.96
CA ASP A 46 2.90 24.34 -28.24
C ASP A 46 3.48 25.13 -29.43
N LEU A 47 3.18 24.68 -30.65
CA LEU A 47 3.67 25.30 -31.89
C LEU A 47 3.24 26.76 -32.00
N GLU A 48 2.00 27.08 -31.62
CA GLU A 48 1.44 28.44 -31.70
C GLU A 48 2.25 29.40 -30.82
N LYS A 49 2.45 29.05 -29.54
CA LYS A 49 3.28 29.85 -28.62
C LYS A 49 4.74 29.97 -29.07
N THR A 50 5.29 28.90 -29.65
CA THR A 50 6.65 28.90 -30.17
C THR A 50 6.78 29.92 -31.31
N VAL A 51 5.85 29.91 -32.26
CA VAL A 51 5.82 30.86 -33.39
C VAL A 51 5.57 32.28 -32.92
N GLU A 52 4.59 32.50 -32.04
CA GLU A 52 4.32 33.83 -31.44
C GLU A 52 5.60 34.41 -30.81
N ARG A 53 6.32 33.58 -30.06
CA ARG A 53 7.56 34.02 -29.41
C ARG A 53 8.66 34.37 -30.42
N LEU A 54 8.84 33.56 -31.47
CA LEU A 54 9.81 33.82 -32.53
C LEU A 54 9.50 35.11 -33.30
N GLU A 55 8.22 35.41 -33.52
CA GLU A 55 7.80 36.62 -34.21
C GLU A 55 8.10 37.89 -33.39
N GLU A 56 8.01 37.81 -32.06
CA GLU A 56 8.25 38.94 -31.13
C GLU A 56 9.73 39.34 -30.97
N ILE A 57 10.67 38.41 -31.15
CA ILE A 57 12.09 38.62 -30.85
C ILE A 57 12.94 38.73 -32.11
N THR A 58 14.10 39.39 -32.03
CA THR A 58 15.04 39.53 -33.15
C THR A 58 15.83 38.24 -33.41
N PRO A 59 16.39 38.01 -34.61
CA PRO A 59 17.19 36.80 -34.88
C PRO A 59 18.34 36.57 -33.89
N ALA A 60 18.97 37.65 -33.38
CA ALA A 60 20.02 37.53 -32.37
C ALA A 60 19.47 37.11 -30.99
N GLU A 61 18.26 37.54 -30.64
CA GLU A 61 17.57 37.10 -29.43
C GLU A 61 17.08 35.65 -29.55
N VAL A 62 16.71 35.20 -30.77
CA VAL A 62 16.41 33.77 -31.04
C VAL A 62 17.63 32.91 -30.74
N VAL A 63 18.82 33.28 -31.23
CA VAL A 63 20.08 32.56 -30.94
C VAL A 63 20.30 32.45 -29.44
N ALA A 64 20.27 33.58 -28.72
CA ALA A 64 20.48 33.59 -27.27
C ALA A 64 19.42 32.77 -26.52
N TRP A 65 18.17 32.76 -27.00
CA TRP A 65 17.10 31.97 -26.41
C TRP A 65 17.34 30.47 -26.61
N VAL A 66 17.69 30.03 -27.83
CA VAL A 66 18.00 28.64 -28.14
C VAL A 66 19.24 28.16 -27.39
N GLU A 67 20.31 28.94 -27.36
CA GLU A 67 21.52 28.63 -26.59
C GLU A 67 21.22 28.46 -25.10
N ALA A 68 20.39 29.35 -24.52
CA ALA A 68 19.99 29.23 -23.12
C ALA A 68 19.17 27.96 -22.86
N MET A 69 18.26 27.58 -23.76
CA MET A 69 17.50 26.33 -23.65
C MET A 69 18.42 25.11 -23.74
N GLN A 70 19.32 25.07 -24.72
CA GLN A 70 20.31 23.99 -24.87
C GLN A 70 21.23 23.90 -23.65
N GLU A 71 21.65 25.03 -23.07
CA GLU A 71 22.45 25.05 -21.84
C GLU A 71 21.68 24.40 -20.69
N VAL A 72 20.41 24.78 -20.47
CA VAL A 72 19.57 24.20 -19.41
C VAL A 72 19.38 22.69 -19.61
N VAL A 73 19.08 22.25 -20.84
CA VAL A 73 18.90 20.82 -21.17
C VAL A 73 20.20 20.04 -20.97
N SER A 74 21.34 20.59 -21.39
CA SER A 74 22.65 19.95 -21.21
C SER A 74 23.07 19.88 -19.74
N ALA A 75 22.68 20.88 -18.94
CA ALA A 75 22.97 20.94 -17.51
C ALA A 75 22.07 19.98 -16.69
N SER A 76 20.85 19.70 -17.15
CA SER A 76 19.91 18.83 -16.46
C SER A 76 20.11 17.34 -16.77
N ARG A 77 20.62 17.00 -17.96
CA ARG A 77 20.84 15.62 -18.39
C ARG A 77 22.05 14.99 -17.71
N TYR A 78 21.96 13.69 -17.44
CA TYR A 78 23.10 12.91 -16.97
C TYR A 78 24.25 12.90 -18.00
N VAL A 79 25.47 13.16 -17.54
CA VAL A 79 26.69 13.12 -18.35
C VAL A 79 27.74 12.24 -17.67
N GLU A 80 28.10 11.13 -18.31
CA GLU A 80 29.14 10.21 -17.84
C GLU A 80 30.47 10.96 -17.60
N GLY A 81 31.06 10.78 -16.41
CA GLY A 81 32.31 11.43 -16.00
C GLY A 81 32.16 12.86 -15.45
N ARG A 82 30.99 13.50 -15.64
CA ARG A 82 30.60 14.71 -14.89
C ARG A 82 29.76 14.34 -13.67
N ASP A 83 28.80 13.45 -13.87
CA ASP A 83 27.84 13.04 -12.86
C ASP A 83 28.08 11.58 -12.45
N ASP A 84 28.13 11.34 -11.15
CA ASP A 84 28.20 9.99 -10.60
C ASP A 84 26.76 9.46 -10.44
N PRO A 85 26.38 8.37 -11.13
CA PRO A 85 25.01 7.86 -11.08
C PRO A 85 24.71 7.18 -9.73
N ASN A 86 25.77 6.77 -9.02
CA ASN A 86 25.71 6.17 -7.70
C ASN A 86 26.93 6.59 -6.89
N ILE A 87 26.75 6.77 -5.58
CA ILE A 87 27.86 6.79 -4.63
C ILE A 87 28.08 5.36 -4.15
N ASP A 88 29.26 4.79 -4.41
CA ASP A 88 29.58 3.43 -4.00
C ASP A 88 29.50 3.27 -2.48
N LEU A 89 28.87 2.19 -2.04
CA LEU A 89 28.89 1.79 -0.63
C LEU A 89 30.28 1.26 -0.28
N ASN A 90 30.75 1.54 0.94
CA ASN A 90 31.98 0.95 1.46
C ASN A 90 31.81 -0.56 1.74
N THR A 91 32.04 -1.40 0.73
CA THR A 91 31.90 -2.86 0.81
C THR A 91 32.93 -3.54 1.68
N ASP A 92 34.01 -2.84 2.05
CA ASP A 92 35.06 -3.34 2.95
C ASP A 92 34.71 -3.12 4.44
N SER A 93 33.62 -2.40 4.74
CA SER A 93 33.19 -2.16 6.11
C SER A 93 32.82 -3.49 6.82
N PRO A 94 33.38 -3.78 8.01
CA PRO A 94 32.99 -4.95 8.78
C PRO A 94 31.54 -4.88 9.27
N GLU A 95 30.93 -3.69 9.24
CA GLU A 95 29.55 -3.44 9.66
C GLU A 95 28.56 -3.40 8.49
N PHE A 96 28.99 -3.71 7.26
CA PHE A 96 28.17 -3.55 6.06
C PHE A 96 26.76 -4.15 6.23
N ASN A 97 26.63 -5.37 6.73
CA ASN A 97 25.33 -6.02 6.98
C ASN A 97 24.89 -6.03 8.46
N ALA A 98 25.56 -5.29 9.34
CA ALA A 98 25.31 -5.36 10.79
C ALA A 98 23.87 -4.97 11.17
N TRP A 99 23.27 -4.01 10.45
CA TRP A 99 21.91 -3.50 10.69
C TRP A 99 20.81 -4.56 10.58
N ARG A 100 20.98 -5.57 9.71
CA ARG A 100 20.02 -6.68 9.52
C ARG A 100 20.51 -8.01 10.06
N LEU A 101 21.63 -8.02 10.80
CA LEU A 101 22.16 -9.24 11.36
C LEU A 101 21.25 -9.73 12.48
N ARG A 102 20.59 -10.86 12.27
CA ARG A 102 19.85 -11.55 13.33
C ARG A 102 20.80 -12.08 14.38
N ARG A 103 20.43 -11.93 15.65
CA ARG A 103 21.15 -12.54 16.77
C ARG A 103 21.14 -14.07 16.58
N PRO A 104 22.29 -14.75 16.59
CA PRO A 104 22.32 -16.20 16.45
C PRO A 104 21.59 -16.88 17.62
N ARG A 105 20.72 -17.86 17.33
CA ARG A 105 19.96 -18.61 18.35
C ARG A 105 20.84 -19.20 19.46
N SER A 106 22.07 -19.61 19.13
CA SER A 106 23.03 -20.14 20.12
C SER A 106 23.45 -19.12 21.18
N MET A 107 23.11 -17.83 21.01
CA MET A 107 23.36 -16.75 21.98
C MET A 107 22.10 -16.41 22.80
N ASP A 108 20.95 -17.00 22.49
CA ASP A 108 19.71 -16.78 23.22
C ASP A 108 19.54 -17.82 24.33
N PRO A 109 18.81 -17.50 25.41
CA PRO A 109 18.39 -18.51 26.37
C PRO A 109 17.63 -19.64 25.67
N GLU A 110 17.92 -20.90 26.03
CA GLU A 110 17.18 -22.04 25.50
C GLU A 110 15.68 -21.91 25.82
N ARG A 111 14.84 -22.08 24.79
CA ARG A 111 13.39 -22.16 24.91
C ARG A 111 12.84 -23.01 23.77
N GLU A 112 11.67 -23.59 24.00
CA GLU A 112 10.91 -24.19 22.91
C GLU A 112 10.41 -23.11 21.95
N PRO A 113 10.39 -23.39 20.63
CA PRO A 113 9.75 -22.51 19.65
C PRO A 113 8.25 -22.32 19.96
N GLY A 114 7.75 -21.12 19.72
CA GLY A 114 6.34 -20.78 19.84
C GLY A 114 6.09 -19.33 20.30
N PRO A 115 4.85 -18.85 20.22
CA PRO A 115 4.48 -17.49 20.64
C PRO A 115 4.66 -17.25 22.15
N ILE A 116 5.12 -16.05 22.51
CA ILE A 116 5.47 -15.67 23.87
C ILE A 116 4.44 -14.69 24.41
N LYS A 117 3.69 -15.09 25.44
CA LYS A 117 2.77 -14.21 26.17
C LYS A 117 3.57 -13.29 27.11
N LEU A 118 3.59 -11.99 26.82
CA LEU A 118 4.39 -11.00 27.56
C LEU A 118 3.71 -10.41 28.81
N GLY A 119 2.42 -10.71 29.02
CA GLY A 119 1.63 -10.13 30.11
C GLY A 119 1.86 -10.78 31.48
N ARG A 120 2.01 -9.94 32.52
CA ARG A 120 2.19 -10.38 33.92
C ARG A 120 0.86 -10.69 34.64
N TYR A 121 -0.21 -9.99 34.30
CA TYR A 121 -1.51 -10.06 34.99
C TYR A 121 -2.58 -10.61 34.05
N ASN A 122 -2.66 -11.94 33.92
CA ASN A 122 -3.54 -12.61 32.96
C ASN A 122 -3.44 -12.01 31.54
N GLY A 123 -2.22 -11.97 30.99
CA GLY A 123 -1.96 -11.36 29.69
C GLY A 123 -1.84 -9.82 29.68
N ARG A 124 -2.03 -9.12 30.82
CA ARG A 124 -1.91 -7.65 30.89
C ARG A 124 -0.64 -7.15 31.59
N GLY A 125 -0.31 -5.88 31.37
CA GLY A 125 0.78 -5.19 32.08
C GLY A 125 2.19 -5.61 31.67
N GLY A 126 2.34 -6.24 30.50
CA GLY A 126 3.62 -6.46 29.83
C GLY A 126 3.99 -5.30 28.88
N PRO A 127 5.15 -5.39 28.21
CA PRO A 127 5.47 -4.52 27.08
C PRO A 127 4.35 -4.51 26.02
N PRO A 128 4.06 -3.35 25.40
CA PRO A 128 3.04 -3.26 24.37
C PRO A 128 3.46 -4.01 23.09
N THR A 129 2.55 -4.81 22.56
CA THR A 129 2.61 -5.47 21.25
C THR A 129 1.40 -5.04 20.42
N PHE A 130 1.41 -5.29 19.11
CA PHE A 130 0.24 -5.02 18.26
C PHE A 130 -0.98 -5.75 18.81
N GLY A 131 -2.08 -5.02 19.06
CA GLY A 131 -3.30 -5.57 19.66
C GLY A 131 -3.17 -6.15 21.08
N GLY A 132 -1.98 -6.20 21.66
CA GLY A 132 -1.69 -7.00 22.85
C GLY A 132 -1.50 -8.50 22.56
N PHE A 133 -1.30 -8.88 21.29
CA PHE A 133 -1.07 -10.27 20.89
C PHE A 133 0.29 -10.82 21.37
N PRO A 134 0.45 -12.14 21.48
CA PRO A 134 1.74 -12.77 21.79
C PRO A 134 2.87 -12.36 20.83
N LEU A 135 4.11 -12.42 21.31
CA LEU A 135 5.29 -12.12 20.51
C LEU A 135 5.84 -13.39 19.85
N ALA A 136 6.11 -13.37 18.55
CA ALA A 136 6.94 -14.36 17.87
C ALA A 136 8.23 -13.67 17.36
N LEU A 137 9.36 -14.38 17.35
CA LEU A 137 10.66 -13.79 17.00
C LEU A 137 11.30 -14.44 15.78
N THR A 138 10.80 -15.60 15.37
CA THR A 138 11.42 -16.44 14.35
C THR A 138 10.40 -17.26 13.56
N PRO A 139 10.75 -17.76 12.36
CA PRO A 139 9.85 -18.61 11.57
C PRO A 139 9.48 -19.91 12.27
N GLU A 140 10.37 -20.44 13.09
CA GLU A 140 10.09 -21.62 13.89
C GLU A 140 9.06 -21.34 14.99
N ASP A 141 8.98 -20.11 15.51
CA ASP A 141 7.90 -19.72 16.42
C ASP A 141 6.55 -19.66 15.70
N LEU A 142 6.55 -19.13 14.48
CA LEU A 142 5.34 -19.07 13.64
C LEU A 142 4.84 -20.49 13.34
N LYS A 143 5.74 -21.39 12.93
CA LYS A 143 5.39 -22.79 12.62
C LYS A 143 4.95 -23.57 13.84
N ALA A 144 5.65 -23.42 14.98
CA ALA A 144 5.31 -24.15 16.20
C ALA A 144 4.02 -23.65 16.84
N GLY A 145 3.68 -22.38 16.65
CA GLY A 145 2.43 -21.79 17.12
C GLY A 145 1.27 -21.88 16.13
N GLU A 146 1.44 -22.57 14.99
CA GLU A 146 0.42 -22.66 13.93
C GLU A 146 -0.19 -21.29 13.61
N VAL A 147 0.68 -20.29 13.47
CA VAL A 147 0.28 -18.89 13.36
C VAL A 147 -0.44 -18.63 12.05
N ASP A 148 -1.66 -18.10 12.15
CA ASP A 148 -2.47 -17.68 11.01
C ASP A 148 -2.10 -16.28 10.54
N VAL A 149 -1.77 -15.37 11.47
CA VAL A 149 -1.46 -13.97 11.17
C VAL A 149 -0.23 -13.49 11.94
N ALA A 150 0.75 -12.97 11.21
CA ALA A 150 1.93 -12.33 11.79
C ALA A 150 1.92 -10.82 11.46
N ILE A 151 1.69 -10.00 12.48
CA ILE A 151 1.74 -8.54 12.36
C ILE A 151 3.19 -8.09 12.50
N VAL A 152 3.74 -7.44 11.47
CA VAL A 152 5.13 -6.99 11.43
C VAL A 152 5.21 -5.49 11.12
N GLY A 153 6.02 -4.75 11.87
CA GLY A 153 6.27 -3.35 11.56
C GLY A 153 7.35 -3.19 10.49
N ALA A 154 7.19 -2.26 9.56
CA ALA A 154 8.21 -1.92 8.57
C ALA A 154 8.40 -0.39 8.54
N PRO A 155 9.27 0.19 9.38
CA PRO A 155 9.40 1.64 9.51
C PRO A 155 10.27 2.28 8.41
N LEU A 156 10.04 1.93 7.13
CA LEU A 156 10.75 2.49 5.99
C LEU A 156 10.01 3.72 5.44
N ASN A 157 10.57 4.92 5.61
CA ASN A 157 9.87 6.18 5.29
C ASN A 157 10.66 7.18 4.41
N MET A 158 11.72 6.71 3.78
CA MET A 158 12.64 7.56 3.02
C MET A 158 12.32 7.64 1.52
N GLY A 159 11.22 7.01 1.07
CA GLY A 159 10.72 7.06 -0.30
C GLY A 159 9.80 8.26 -0.60
N SER A 160 9.28 8.93 0.42
CA SER A 160 8.30 10.03 0.26
C SER A 160 8.90 11.41 -0.07
N GLY A 161 10.02 11.78 0.56
CA GLY A 161 10.72 13.07 0.33
C GLY A 161 9.97 14.35 0.76
N TRP A 162 8.79 14.25 1.40
CA TRP A 162 7.99 15.42 1.81
C TRP A 162 7.71 15.47 3.31
N ARG A 163 6.47 15.20 3.73
CA ARG A 163 6.04 15.13 5.13
C ARG A 163 6.25 13.73 5.75
N ASP A 164 6.63 12.77 4.91
CA ASP A 164 6.92 11.37 5.19
C ASP A 164 5.87 10.59 6.00
N SER A 165 6.07 9.28 6.04
CA SER A 165 5.45 8.40 7.03
C SER A 165 6.33 8.40 8.29
N GLY A 166 5.73 8.40 9.47
CA GLY A 166 6.52 8.57 10.69
C GLY A 166 7.22 7.26 11.08
N ALA A 167 8.53 7.28 11.36
CA ALA A 167 9.24 6.12 11.94
C ALA A 167 8.63 5.62 13.27
N GLN A 168 7.79 6.45 13.92
CA GLN A 168 7.07 6.12 15.15
C GLN A 168 5.76 5.35 14.92
N ALA A 169 5.34 5.13 13.67
CA ALA A 169 4.08 4.45 13.34
C ALA A 169 3.98 3.07 13.99
N THR A 170 5.03 2.25 13.88
CA THR A 170 5.06 0.89 14.45
C THR A 170 4.94 0.90 15.97
N VAL A 171 5.60 1.84 16.63
CA VAL A 171 5.57 1.99 18.09
C VAL A 171 4.21 2.49 18.55
N GLU A 172 3.68 3.54 17.92
CA GLU A 172 2.40 4.14 18.33
C GLU A 172 1.23 3.19 18.10
N MET A 173 1.27 2.39 17.03
CA MET A 173 0.29 1.33 16.77
C MET A 173 0.36 0.20 17.80
N ARG A 174 1.51 -0.09 18.43
CA ARG A 174 1.56 -1.00 19.59
C ARG A 174 1.01 -0.37 20.87
N VAL A 175 1.29 0.91 21.09
CA VAL A 175 0.88 1.62 22.32
C VAL A 175 -0.63 1.91 22.33
N GLN A 176 -1.17 2.41 21.21
CA GLN A 176 -2.57 2.84 21.10
C GLN A 176 -3.46 1.80 20.43
N GLY A 177 -2.89 0.87 19.64
CA GLY A 177 -3.63 -0.11 18.84
C GLY A 177 -4.21 -1.27 19.64
N ARG A 178 -4.42 -1.14 20.96
CA ARG A 178 -5.14 -2.14 21.75
C ARG A 178 -6.55 -2.41 21.20
N ALA A 179 -7.12 -1.46 20.47
CA ALA A 179 -8.39 -1.62 19.77
C ALA A 179 -8.36 -2.65 18.64
N MET A 180 -7.18 -3.10 18.17
CA MET A 180 -7.05 -4.19 17.19
C MET A 180 -7.60 -5.53 17.72
N GLY A 181 -7.56 -5.75 19.04
CA GLY A 181 -8.10 -6.94 19.68
C GLY A 181 -9.56 -6.77 20.14
N GLY A 182 -10.12 -7.88 20.63
CA GLY A 182 -11.47 -7.92 21.19
C GLY A 182 -12.56 -7.98 20.12
N SER A 183 -13.79 -8.34 20.53
CA SER A 183 -14.92 -8.49 19.62
C SER A 183 -15.21 -7.26 18.76
N ASP A 184 -15.50 -7.48 17.48
CA ASP A 184 -16.17 -6.51 16.60
C ASP A 184 -17.68 -6.58 16.87
N GLN A 185 -18.26 -5.46 17.33
CA GLN A 185 -19.66 -5.45 17.76
C GLN A 185 -20.67 -5.63 16.63
N TYR A 186 -20.30 -5.41 15.37
CA TYR A 186 -21.23 -5.54 14.23
C TYR A 186 -21.43 -6.99 13.83
N VAL A 187 -20.37 -7.80 13.94
CA VAL A 187 -20.36 -9.20 13.50
C VAL A 187 -20.16 -10.19 14.65
N GLN A 188 -19.92 -9.69 15.86
CA GLN A 188 -19.71 -10.43 17.11
C GLN A 188 -18.51 -11.40 17.11
N ILE A 189 -17.56 -11.22 16.19
CA ILE A 189 -16.33 -12.04 16.12
C ILE A 189 -15.19 -11.35 16.89
N ASP A 190 -14.51 -12.11 17.74
CA ASP A 190 -13.20 -11.76 18.30
C ASP A 190 -12.09 -12.52 17.56
N ALA A 191 -11.38 -11.84 16.67
CA ALA A 191 -10.36 -12.46 15.84
C ALA A 191 -9.25 -13.14 16.66
N GLY A 192 -8.97 -12.67 17.88
CA GLY A 192 -7.95 -13.28 18.76
C GLY A 192 -8.40 -14.56 19.45
N LYS A 193 -9.69 -14.92 19.35
CA LYS A 193 -10.21 -16.23 19.76
C LYS A 193 -10.23 -17.25 18.62
N VAL A 194 -10.43 -16.77 17.39
CA VAL A 194 -10.53 -17.62 16.19
C VAL A 194 -9.15 -17.90 15.56
N LEU A 195 -8.26 -16.91 15.56
CA LEU A 195 -6.97 -16.96 14.87
C LEU A 195 -5.79 -16.93 15.85
N ASN A 196 -4.74 -17.66 15.52
CA ASN A 196 -3.42 -17.55 16.12
C ASN A 196 -2.69 -16.31 15.57
N ILE A 197 -2.85 -15.17 16.26
CA ILE A 197 -2.27 -13.88 15.86
C ILE A 197 -1.04 -13.56 16.70
N VAL A 198 0.04 -13.09 16.07
CA VAL A 198 1.27 -12.68 16.77
C VAL A 198 1.80 -11.31 16.31
N ASP A 199 2.49 -10.63 17.21
CA ASP A 199 3.43 -9.54 16.86
C ASP A 199 4.77 -10.16 16.50
N TYR A 200 5.25 -9.90 15.29
CA TYR A 200 6.52 -10.41 14.75
C TYR A 200 7.65 -9.38 14.79
N GLY A 201 7.51 -8.35 15.63
CA GLY A 201 8.50 -7.28 15.78
C GLY A 201 8.51 -6.32 14.60
N ASP A 202 9.64 -5.64 14.42
CA ASP A 202 9.88 -4.73 13.31
C ASP A 202 10.97 -5.27 12.40
N VAL A 203 10.80 -5.12 11.08
CA VAL A 203 11.85 -5.31 10.09
C VAL A 203 12.95 -4.28 10.35
N ALA A 204 14.19 -4.73 10.38
CA ALA A 204 15.33 -3.83 10.48
C ALA A 204 15.45 -2.99 9.19
N ILE A 205 15.65 -1.68 9.33
CA ILE A 205 15.76 -0.74 8.21
C ILE A 205 17.17 -0.13 8.18
N ASP A 206 17.76 -0.03 7.00
CA ASP A 206 18.95 0.78 6.78
C ASP A 206 18.50 2.24 6.57
N ASN A 207 18.57 3.05 7.63
CA ASN A 207 18.12 4.45 7.65
C ASN A 207 18.91 5.40 6.72
N ALA A 208 19.80 4.87 5.89
CA ALA A 208 20.50 5.63 4.85
C ALA A 208 20.33 5.03 3.45
N SER A 209 19.56 3.93 3.29
CA SER A 209 19.31 3.34 1.98
C SER A 209 17.97 2.61 1.91
N THR A 210 17.05 3.21 1.15
CA THR A 210 15.75 2.63 0.83
C THR A 210 15.91 1.34 0.00
N GLU A 211 16.85 1.31 -0.95
CA GLU A 211 17.16 0.16 -1.81
C GLU A 211 17.48 -1.09 -0.99
N ARG A 212 18.38 -0.93 0.00
CA ARG A 212 18.83 -2.04 0.85
C ARG A 212 17.73 -2.50 1.78
N SER A 213 16.94 -1.54 2.28
CA SER A 213 15.81 -1.80 3.16
C SER A 213 14.70 -2.56 2.45
N MET A 214 14.27 -2.13 1.26
CA MET A 214 13.23 -2.82 0.47
C MET A 214 13.59 -4.28 0.20
N LYS A 215 14.86 -4.56 -0.13
CA LYS A 215 15.31 -5.94 -0.32
C LYS A 215 15.10 -6.78 0.94
N HIS A 216 15.43 -6.23 2.11
CA HIS A 216 15.27 -6.95 3.37
C HIS A 216 13.80 -7.09 3.79
N VAL A 217 12.96 -6.07 3.55
CA VAL A 217 11.52 -6.16 3.73
C VAL A 217 10.93 -7.31 2.91
N ARG A 218 11.28 -7.41 1.63
CA ARG A 218 10.86 -8.53 0.75
C ARG A 218 11.27 -9.88 1.32
N GLU A 219 12.50 -10.00 1.85
CA GLU A 219 12.98 -11.23 2.50
C GLU A 219 12.12 -11.60 3.72
N VAL A 220 11.71 -10.64 4.55
CA VAL A 220 10.89 -10.90 5.75
C VAL A 220 9.44 -11.20 5.41
N VAL A 221 8.83 -10.48 4.46
CA VAL A 221 7.46 -10.76 3.99
C VAL A 221 7.37 -12.17 3.42
N ARG A 222 8.33 -12.54 2.57
CA ARG A 222 8.46 -13.90 2.04
C ARG A 222 8.60 -14.93 3.16
N GLU A 223 9.45 -14.68 4.15
CA GLU A 223 9.68 -15.59 5.26
C GLU A 223 8.40 -15.90 6.04
N ILE A 224 7.58 -14.89 6.31
CA ILE A 224 6.28 -15.06 6.98
C ILE A 224 5.35 -15.89 6.08
N ALA A 225 5.18 -15.49 4.82
CA ALA A 225 4.29 -16.19 3.90
C ALA A 225 4.70 -17.66 3.66
N GLU A 226 5.99 -17.99 3.68
CA GLU A 226 6.49 -19.37 3.58
C GLU A 226 6.11 -20.26 4.78
N THR A 227 5.67 -19.69 5.92
CA THR A 227 5.13 -20.47 7.04
C THR A 227 3.64 -20.78 6.88
N GLY A 228 2.96 -20.16 5.92
CA GLY A 228 1.51 -20.21 5.76
C GLY A 228 0.76 -19.08 6.47
N ALA A 229 1.46 -18.26 7.28
CA ALA A 229 0.87 -17.12 7.96
C ALA A 229 0.64 -15.94 6.99
N VAL A 230 -0.42 -15.18 7.22
CA VAL A 230 -0.69 -13.92 6.53
C VAL A 230 0.18 -12.81 7.15
N PRO A 231 1.12 -12.20 6.40
CA PRO A 231 1.81 -11.01 6.86
C PRO A 231 0.86 -9.81 6.87
N VAL A 232 0.72 -9.18 8.04
CA VAL A 232 0.07 -7.86 8.21
C VAL A 232 1.16 -6.84 8.46
N ILE A 233 1.52 -6.06 7.45
CA ILE A 233 2.63 -5.10 7.50
C ILE A 233 2.11 -3.73 7.96
N ILE A 234 2.76 -3.11 8.95
CA ILE A 234 2.36 -1.81 9.49
C ILE A 234 3.50 -0.79 9.40
N GLY A 235 3.18 0.40 8.92
CA GLY A 235 4.06 1.57 8.93
C GLY A 235 4.83 1.76 7.63
N GLY A 236 5.74 2.73 7.63
CA GLY A 236 6.49 3.13 6.45
C GLY A 236 5.65 3.86 5.40
N ASP A 237 6.31 4.36 4.37
CA ASP A 237 5.68 5.05 3.24
C ASP A 237 5.34 4.01 2.15
N HIS A 238 4.62 4.45 1.12
CA HIS A 238 4.09 3.52 0.14
C HIS A 238 5.17 2.88 -0.76
N SER A 239 6.45 3.26 -0.62
CA SER A 239 7.54 2.50 -1.25
C SER A 239 7.57 1.03 -0.80
N LEU A 240 6.93 0.70 0.34
CA LEU A 240 6.76 -0.66 0.85
C LEU A 240 5.85 -1.56 0.02
N GLU A 241 4.95 -1.01 -0.82
CA GLU A 241 4.08 -1.87 -1.62
C GLU A 241 4.91 -2.76 -2.56
N TYR A 242 5.97 -2.22 -3.16
CA TYR A 242 6.84 -3.01 -4.03
C TYR A 242 7.43 -4.25 -3.32
N PRO A 243 8.17 -4.15 -2.20
CA PRO A 243 8.74 -5.32 -1.56
C PRO A 243 7.69 -6.24 -0.93
N ASN A 244 6.54 -5.71 -0.49
CA ASN A 244 5.45 -6.52 0.05
C ASN A 244 4.84 -7.43 -1.03
N VAL A 245 4.38 -6.83 -2.13
CA VAL A 245 3.77 -7.58 -3.25
C VAL A 245 4.80 -8.52 -3.89
N ALA A 246 6.03 -8.06 -4.11
CA ALA A 246 7.07 -8.90 -4.70
C ALA A 246 7.48 -10.08 -3.79
N GLY A 247 7.43 -9.91 -2.47
CA GLY A 247 7.67 -10.98 -1.50
C GLY A 247 6.57 -12.05 -1.51
N LEU A 248 5.32 -11.64 -1.64
CA LEU A 248 4.19 -12.57 -1.81
C LEU A 248 4.23 -13.27 -3.17
N ALA A 249 4.58 -12.56 -4.24
CA ALA A 249 4.74 -13.13 -5.56
C ALA A 249 5.86 -14.17 -5.62
N ASP A 250 6.92 -14.04 -4.81
CA ASP A 250 7.98 -15.06 -4.68
C ASP A 250 7.47 -16.40 -4.11
N VAL A 251 6.40 -16.38 -3.33
CA VAL A 251 5.82 -17.55 -2.65
C VAL A 251 4.67 -18.14 -3.47
N TYR A 252 3.70 -17.32 -3.85
CA TYR A 252 2.46 -17.76 -4.49
C TYR A 252 2.51 -17.76 -6.02
N GLY A 253 3.44 -16.99 -6.60
CA GLY A 253 3.53 -16.76 -8.03
C GLY A 253 2.56 -15.68 -8.51
N LYS A 254 3.05 -14.77 -9.35
CA LYS A 254 2.30 -13.61 -9.87
C LYS A 254 0.99 -13.92 -10.60
N GLU A 255 0.84 -15.12 -11.15
CA GLU A 255 -0.37 -15.53 -11.89
C GLU A 255 -1.54 -15.86 -10.96
N GLN A 256 -1.24 -16.07 -9.67
CA GLN A 256 -2.18 -16.44 -8.63
C GLN A 256 -2.43 -15.30 -7.63
N LEU A 257 -1.82 -14.13 -7.85
CA LEU A 257 -1.86 -13.00 -6.92
C LEU A 257 -2.56 -11.81 -7.56
N SER A 258 -3.61 -11.34 -6.90
CA SER A 258 -4.26 -10.06 -7.14
C SER A 258 -3.86 -9.05 -6.06
N VAL A 259 -3.84 -7.77 -6.41
CA VAL A 259 -3.58 -6.67 -5.48
C VAL A 259 -4.74 -5.69 -5.55
N ILE A 260 -5.33 -5.38 -4.40
CA ILE A 260 -6.17 -4.20 -4.25
C ILE A 260 -5.35 -3.13 -3.55
N HIS A 261 -5.22 -1.99 -4.20
CA HIS A 261 -4.52 -0.83 -3.70
C HIS A 261 -5.53 0.28 -3.40
N PHE A 262 -5.76 0.53 -2.11
CA PHE A 262 -6.58 1.65 -1.63
C PHE A 262 -5.70 2.87 -1.38
N ASP A 263 -5.90 3.92 -2.18
CA ASP A 263 -5.07 5.13 -2.15
C ASP A 263 -5.79 6.28 -2.86
N SER A 264 -5.49 7.51 -2.44
CA SER A 264 -5.91 8.72 -3.13
C SER A 264 -5.05 9.04 -4.37
N HIS A 265 -3.82 8.53 -4.40
CA HIS A 265 -2.84 8.59 -5.48
C HIS A 265 -2.82 7.27 -6.27
N TYR A 266 -2.18 7.29 -7.44
CA TYR A 266 -2.11 6.12 -8.31
C TYR A 266 -0.72 5.46 -8.31
N ASP A 267 0.27 6.09 -7.69
CA ASP A 267 1.61 5.56 -7.38
C ASP A 267 2.33 4.79 -8.51
N ALA A 268 1.98 5.14 -9.74
CA ALA A 268 2.57 4.61 -10.95
C ALA A 268 3.32 5.70 -11.72
N TRP A 269 3.81 6.75 -11.05
CA TRP A 269 4.61 7.78 -11.71
C TRP A 269 5.85 7.17 -12.34
N TRP A 270 6.11 7.53 -13.59
CA TRP A 270 7.27 7.08 -14.37
C TRP A 270 8.17 8.26 -14.76
N GLY A 271 9.38 7.97 -15.25
CA GLY A 271 10.31 8.99 -15.76
C GLY A 271 11.05 9.80 -14.68
N GLY A 272 10.77 9.57 -13.40
CA GLY A 272 11.52 10.16 -12.29
C GLY A 272 12.97 9.68 -12.21
N VAL A 273 13.86 10.52 -11.69
CA VAL A 273 15.28 10.17 -11.47
C VAL A 273 15.43 9.02 -10.47
N HIS A 274 14.55 8.98 -9.46
CA HIS A 274 14.49 7.91 -8.48
C HIS A 274 13.36 6.94 -8.81
N LEU A 275 13.71 5.68 -9.06
CA LEU A 275 12.75 4.58 -9.27
C LEU A 275 12.25 3.96 -7.97
N ILE A 276 12.74 4.48 -6.84
CA ILE A 276 12.36 4.07 -5.50
C ILE A 276 11.85 5.32 -4.80
N SER A 277 10.53 5.45 -4.80
CA SER A 277 9.79 6.47 -4.08
C SER A 277 8.44 5.89 -3.68
N HIS A 278 7.69 6.61 -2.85
CA HIS A 278 6.33 6.22 -2.54
C HIS A 278 5.38 6.35 -3.73
N GLY A 279 5.67 7.23 -4.70
CA GLY A 279 4.80 7.44 -5.87
C GLY A 279 5.13 6.59 -7.10
N ALA A 280 6.10 5.67 -7.04
CA ALA A 280 6.47 4.79 -8.16
C ALA A 280 6.37 3.26 -7.94
N PRO A 281 5.91 2.71 -6.79
CA PRO A 281 5.92 1.27 -6.56
C PRO A 281 5.08 0.50 -7.59
N VAL A 282 3.93 1.03 -8.02
CA VAL A 282 3.02 0.38 -8.96
C VAL A 282 3.68 0.22 -10.33
N TYR A 283 4.25 1.31 -10.86
CA TYR A 283 4.98 1.27 -12.13
C TYR A 283 6.07 0.21 -12.11
N ARG A 284 6.83 0.16 -11.01
CA ARG A 284 7.94 -0.79 -10.85
C ARG A 284 7.46 -2.25 -10.73
N LEU A 285 6.38 -2.49 -9.98
CA LEU A 285 5.78 -3.82 -9.83
C LEU A 285 5.33 -4.40 -11.17
N LEU A 286 4.68 -3.57 -12.00
CA LEU A 286 4.22 -3.97 -13.32
C LEU A 286 5.38 -4.17 -14.30
N ASN A 287 6.33 -3.23 -14.33
CA ASN A 287 7.45 -3.27 -15.26
C ASN A 287 8.41 -4.44 -15.00
N GLU A 288 8.67 -4.76 -13.73
CA GLU A 288 9.48 -5.92 -13.36
C GLU A 288 8.66 -7.23 -13.36
N GLY A 289 7.33 -7.14 -13.51
CA GLY A 289 6.44 -8.27 -13.70
C GLY A 289 6.24 -9.11 -12.44
N HIS A 290 6.13 -8.47 -11.26
CA HIS A 290 5.78 -9.12 -9.98
C HIS A 290 4.27 -9.32 -9.81
N VAL A 291 3.46 -8.56 -10.54
CA VAL A 291 1.99 -8.69 -10.62
C VAL A 291 1.54 -8.44 -12.06
N ARG A 292 0.43 -9.04 -12.49
CA ARG A 292 -0.13 -8.74 -13.82
C ARG A 292 -0.97 -7.47 -13.73
N PRO A 293 -0.92 -6.57 -14.73
CA PRO A 293 -1.75 -5.37 -14.74
C PRO A 293 -3.24 -5.66 -14.53
N ALA A 294 -3.77 -6.73 -15.14
CA ALA A 294 -5.17 -7.12 -15.04
C ALA A 294 -5.60 -7.59 -13.63
N ASP A 295 -4.66 -7.92 -12.76
CA ASP A 295 -4.92 -8.33 -11.36
C ASP A 295 -4.53 -7.23 -10.37
N TYR A 296 -4.18 -6.03 -10.86
CA TYR A 296 -3.86 -4.88 -10.04
C TYR A 296 -5.01 -3.88 -10.11
N ILE A 297 -5.68 -3.65 -8.98
CA ILE A 297 -6.94 -2.91 -8.86
C ILE A 297 -6.72 -1.72 -7.93
N GLN A 298 -6.83 -0.50 -8.44
CA GLN A 298 -6.74 0.72 -7.63
C GLN A 298 -8.11 1.23 -7.22
N VAL A 299 -8.25 1.71 -5.99
CA VAL A 299 -9.52 2.16 -5.43
C VAL A 299 -9.33 3.45 -4.63
N GLY A 300 -10.09 4.51 -4.96
CA GLY A 300 -10.10 5.77 -4.21
C GLY A 300 -9.34 6.95 -4.87
N LEU A 301 -8.85 6.76 -6.10
CA LEU A 301 -8.09 7.77 -6.86
C LEU A 301 -8.84 9.10 -6.95
N ARG A 302 -8.18 10.17 -6.52
CA ARG A 302 -8.74 11.55 -6.52
C ARG A 302 -7.70 12.67 -6.41
N SER A 303 -6.41 12.36 -6.39
CA SER A 303 -5.35 13.35 -6.25
C SER A 303 -5.04 14.06 -7.58
N SER A 304 -3.88 14.72 -7.66
CA SER A 304 -3.40 15.47 -8.83
C SER A 304 -3.14 14.63 -10.09
N GLY A 305 -3.14 13.30 -9.97
CA GLY A 305 -3.15 12.35 -11.08
C GLY A 305 -3.97 11.11 -10.72
N PRO A 306 -4.20 10.20 -11.68
CA PRO A 306 -3.64 10.20 -13.03
C PRO A 306 -4.31 11.23 -13.94
N ASP A 307 -3.55 11.79 -14.89
CA ASP A 307 -4.07 12.67 -15.94
C ASP A 307 -4.61 11.86 -17.14
N GLU A 308 -5.01 12.54 -18.22
CA GLU A 308 -5.59 11.85 -19.40
C GLU A 308 -4.62 10.83 -20.02
N GLU A 309 -3.33 11.15 -20.08
CA GLU A 309 -2.31 10.27 -20.63
C GLU A 309 -2.08 9.07 -19.73
N ALA A 310 -1.93 9.29 -18.43
CA ALA A 310 -1.80 8.21 -17.46
C ALA A 310 -3.05 7.29 -17.46
N PHE A 311 -4.26 7.83 -17.57
CA PHE A 311 -5.47 7.00 -17.72
C PHE A 311 -5.48 6.17 -19.02
N LYS A 312 -4.95 6.70 -20.13
CA LYS A 312 -4.79 5.93 -21.37
C LYS A 312 -3.79 4.79 -21.16
N TRP A 313 -2.61 5.10 -20.61
CA TRP A 313 -1.59 4.10 -20.29
C TRP A 313 -2.15 2.99 -19.39
N MET A 314 -2.83 3.33 -18.30
CA MET A 314 -3.45 2.35 -17.39
C MET A 314 -4.40 1.40 -18.14
N ARG A 315 -5.21 1.91 -19.06
CA ARG A 315 -6.12 1.10 -19.89
C ARG A 315 -5.37 0.22 -20.88
N GLU A 316 -4.32 0.74 -21.51
CA GLU A 316 -3.52 0.02 -22.50
C GLU A 316 -2.75 -1.14 -21.88
N VAL A 317 -2.17 -0.94 -20.70
CA VAL A 317 -1.51 -2.02 -19.96
C VAL A 317 -2.50 -3.01 -19.35
N GLY A 318 -3.77 -2.60 -19.21
CA GLY A 318 -4.87 -3.43 -18.70
C GLY A 318 -5.06 -3.37 -17.19
N MET A 319 -4.63 -2.29 -16.52
CA MET A 319 -4.91 -2.04 -15.11
C MET A 319 -6.40 -1.78 -14.87
N ARG A 320 -6.86 -2.15 -13.67
CA ARG A 320 -8.20 -1.85 -13.17
C ARG A 320 -8.13 -0.71 -12.17
N PHE A 321 -9.09 0.21 -12.23
CA PHE A 321 -9.13 1.35 -11.33
C PHE A 321 -10.57 1.82 -11.08
N HIS A 322 -10.81 2.27 -9.86
CA HIS A 322 -12.08 2.77 -9.35
C HIS A 322 -11.82 4.12 -8.66
N THR A 323 -12.10 5.20 -9.39
CA THR A 323 -11.85 6.56 -8.91
C THR A 323 -13.00 7.03 -8.01
N MET A 324 -12.78 8.10 -7.23
CA MET A 324 -13.89 8.71 -6.48
C MET A 324 -15.00 9.28 -7.37
N ALA A 325 -14.72 9.57 -8.64
CA ALA A 325 -15.75 9.97 -9.60
C ALA A 325 -16.70 8.81 -9.95
N GLU A 326 -16.18 7.58 -10.02
CA GLU A 326 -17.03 6.39 -10.18
C GLU A 326 -17.88 6.15 -8.93
N VAL A 327 -17.27 6.27 -7.75
CA VAL A 327 -17.97 6.15 -6.46
C VAL A 327 -19.09 7.18 -6.35
N GLU A 328 -18.86 8.44 -6.73
CA GLU A 328 -19.90 9.48 -6.74
C GLU A 328 -21.07 9.12 -7.67
N GLN A 329 -20.78 8.46 -8.80
CA GLN A 329 -21.80 8.07 -9.77
C GLN A 329 -22.58 6.81 -9.36
N ARG A 330 -21.92 5.84 -8.72
CA ARG A 330 -22.45 4.48 -8.52
C ARG A 330 -22.72 4.11 -7.06
N GLY A 331 -22.08 4.81 -6.12
CA GLY A 331 -22.04 4.45 -4.70
C GLY A 331 -20.99 3.38 -4.38
N TRP A 332 -20.59 3.32 -3.11
CA TRP A 332 -19.55 2.40 -2.64
C TRP A 332 -19.93 0.93 -2.81
N ASP A 333 -21.16 0.54 -2.48
CA ASP A 333 -21.58 -0.88 -2.54
C ASP A 333 -21.34 -1.46 -3.93
N ALA A 334 -21.85 -0.80 -4.99
CA ALA A 334 -21.69 -1.25 -6.37
C ALA A 334 -20.22 -1.28 -6.84
N VAL A 335 -19.38 -0.36 -6.35
CA VAL A 335 -17.95 -0.34 -6.66
C VAL A 335 -17.23 -1.49 -5.96
N ILE A 336 -17.54 -1.75 -4.69
CA ILE A 336 -16.88 -2.81 -3.92
C ILE A 336 -17.32 -4.20 -4.37
N ASP A 337 -18.58 -4.39 -4.77
CA ASP A 337 -19.03 -5.63 -5.42
C ASP A 337 -18.17 -5.95 -6.66
N ARG A 338 -17.88 -4.91 -7.44
CA ARG A 338 -17.04 -5.01 -8.63
C ARG A 338 -15.59 -5.33 -8.26
N VAL A 339 -15.03 -4.64 -7.28
CA VAL A 339 -13.65 -4.86 -6.79
C VAL A 339 -13.47 -6.28 -6.26
N VAL A 340 -14.39 -6.79 -5.42
CA VAL A 340 -14.35 -8.16 -4.90
C VAL A 340 -14.38 -9.18 -6.05
N ALA A 341 -15.29 -8.99 -7.00
CA ALA A 341 -15.42 -9.87 -8.16
C ALA A 341 -14.15 -9.88 -9.02
N GLU A 342 -13.55 -8.71 -9.26
CA GLU A 342 -12.31 -8.55 -10.03
C GLU A 342 -11.11 -9.18 -9.33
N ALA A 343 -10.98 -8.99 -8.02
CA ALA A 343 -9.86 -9.50 -7.23
C ALA A 343 -9.88 -11.02 -7.08
N SER A 344 -11.07 -11.60 -6.98
CA SER A 344 -11.29 -13.04 -6.78
C SER A 344 -11.40 -13.85 -8.08
N GLU A 345 -11.22 -13.21 -9.24
CA GLU A 345 -11.24 -13.89 -10.54
C GLU A 345 -10.29 -15.09 -10.55
N GLU A 346 -10.78 -16.24 -11.04
CA GLU A 346 -10.02 -17.49 -11.11
C GLU A 346 -9.52 -18.02 -9.74
N GLY A 347 -10.09 -17.56 -8.62
CA GLY A 347 -9.72 -18.02 -7.28
C GLY A 347 -8.34 -17.52 -6.84
N ARG A 348 -7.93 -16.35 -7.35
CA ARG A 348 -6.66 -15.71 -6.98
C ARG A 348 -6.61 -15.34 -5.51
N LYS A 349 -5.39 -15.37 -5.00
CA LYS A 349 -4.99 -14.89 -3.68
C LYS A 349 -4.92 -13.38 -3.70
N LEU A 350 -5.31 -12.73 -2.61
CA LEU A 350 -5.42 -11.28 -2.54
C LEU A 350 -4.38 -10.70 -1.57
N HIS A 351 -3.61 -9.72 -2.04
CA HIS A 351 -2.93 -8.75 -1.18
C HIS A 351 -3.72 -7.44 -1.15
N ILE A 352 -3.93 -6.88 0.03
CA ILE A 352 -4.58 -5.56 0.20
C ILE A 352 -3.51 -4.59 0.67
N SER A 353 -3.18 -3.59 -0.15
CA SER A 353 -2.35 -2.46 0.25
C SER A 353 -3.24 -1.27 0.59
N PHE A 354 -3.20 -0.82 1.84
CA PHE A 354 -4.10 0.21 2.35
C PHE A 354 -3.30 1.47 2.77
N ASP A 355 -3.26 2.46 1.89
CA ASP A 355 -2.81 3.81 2.24
C ASP A 355 -3.88 4.48 3.10
N ILE A 356 -3.50 5.00 4.27
CA ILE A 356 -4.46 5.71 5.13
C ILE A 356 -4.95 7.04 4.53
N ASP A 357 -4.28 7.57 3.50
CA ASP A 357 -4.64 8.80 2.80
C ASP A 357 -5.83 8.60 1.85
N VAL A 358 -6.23 7.36 1.57
CA VAL A 358 -7.50 7.04 0.90
C VAL A 358 -8.71 7.52 1.72
N ILE A 359 -8.55 7.58 3.04
CA ILE A 359 -9.56 8.05 3.99
C ILE A 359 -9.53 9.58 4.04
N ASP A 360 -10.71 10.20 4.16
CA ASP A 360 -10.81 11.65 4.22
C ASP A 360 -9.98 12.22 5.41
N PRO A 361 -9.22 13.30 5.21
CA PRO A 361 -8.40 13.93 6.26
C PRO A 361 -9.20 14.41 7.48
N GLY A 362 -10.53 14.51 7.38
CA GLY A 362 -11.42 14.67 8.53
C GLY A 362 -11.32 13.53 9.56
N PHE A 363 -10.86 12.34 9.13
CA PHE A 363 -10.65 11.16 9.96
C PHE A 363 -9.17 10.75 10.06
N THR A 364 -8.35 10.94 9.01
CA THR A 364 -6.93 10.51 8.96
C THR A 364 -6.00 11.62 8.50
N LYS A 365 -5.85 12.68 9.29
CA LYS A 365 -4.97 13.81 8.95
C LYS A 365 -3.47 13.54 9.07
N ALA A 366 -3.07 12.47 9.77
CA ALA A 366 -1.67 12.16 10.07
C ALA A 366 -1.03 11.28 8.97
N THR A 367 -0.98 11.82 7.77
CA THR A 367 -0.32 11.25 6.59
C THR A 367 0.53 12.31 5.89
N GLY A 368 1.50 11.86 5.09
CA GLY A 368 2.31 12.70 4.23
C GLY A 368 1.43 13.56 3.32
N THR A 369 0.58 12.92 2.52
CA THR A 369 -0.13 13.47 1.34
C THR A 369 -1.67 13.47 1.48
N PRO A 370 -2.27 14.17 2.46
CA PRO A 370 -3.72 14.11 2.65
C PRO A 370 -4.52 14.72 1.49
N VAL A 371 -5.52 13.99 0.98
CA VAL A 371 -6.42 14.47 -0.09
C VAL A 371 -7.88 14.44 0.37
N PRO A 372 -8.65 15.56 0.31
CA PRO A 372 -10.04 15.59 0.76
C PRO A 372 -10.99 14.81 -0.18
N GLY A 373 -12.19 14.49 0.31
CA GLY A 373 -13.22 13.78 -0.46
C GLY A 373 -12.99 12.28 -0.55
N GLY A 374 -12.41 11.69 0.50
CA GLY A 374 -12.08 10.26 0.61
C GLY A 374 -13.16 9.42 1.29
N LEU A 375 -12.80 8.18 1.63
CA LEU A 375 -13.61 7.29 2.46
C LEU A 375 -13.86 7.88 3.85
N ASN A 376 -15.01 7.60 4.45
CA ASN A 376 -15.18 7.76 5.89
C ASN A 376 -14.93 6.44 6.63
N MET A 377 -14.68 6.51 7.95
CA MET A 377 -14.35 5.31 8.74
C MET A 377 -15.40 4.21 8.73
N ARG A 378 -16.70 4.52 8.60
CA ARG A 378 -17.74 3.48 8.54
C ARG A 378 -17.66 2.70 7.24
N GLU A 379 -17.37 3.39 6.13
CA GLU A 379 -17.11 2.75 4.84
C GLU A 379 -15.84 1.92 4.92
N SER A 380 -14.72 2.50 5.35
CA SER A 380 -13.42 1.81 5.41
C SER A 380 -13.46 0.52 6.21
N ILE A 381 -14.03 0.54 7.42
CA ILE A 381 -14.13 -0.65 8.29
C ILE A 381 -14.99 -1.73 7.63
N THR A 382 -16.13 -1.34 7.05
CA THR A 382 -17.04 -2.29 6.40
C THR A 382 -16.38 -2.92 5.17
N ILE A 383 -15.73 -2.12 4.34
CA ILE A 383 -15.07 -2.56 3.10
C ILE A 383 -13.91 -3.51 3.40
N VAL A 384 -13.02 -3.15 4.31
CA VAL A 384 -11.86 -3.99 4.65
C VAL A 384 -12.30 -5.31 5.27
N ARG A 385 -13.26 -5.29 6.18
CA ARG A 385 -13.82 -6.53 6.77
C ARG A 385 -14.42 -7.43 5.70
N ARG A 386 -15.21 -6.84 4.80
CA ARG A 386 -15.84 -7.55 3.68
C ARG A 386 -14.81 -8.22 2.78
N LEU A 387 -13.80 -7.47 2.34
CA LEU A 387 -12.74 -8.00 1.47
C LEU A 387 -12.01 -9.19 2.10
N CYS A 388 -11.66 -9.09 3.38
CA CYS A 388 -10.97 -10.16 4.09
C CYS A 388 -11.86 -11.38 4.37
N ALA A 389 -13.17 -11.21 4.53
CA ALA A 389 -14.11 -12.32 4.68
C ALA A 389 -14.36 -13.06 3.35
N GLU A 390 -14.61 -12.30 2.29
CA GLU A 390 -15.06 -12.84 0.99
C GLU A 390 -13.90 -13.37 0.12
N SER A 391 -12.67 -12.89 0.34
CA SER A 391 -11.50 -13.23 -0.52
C SER A 391 -10.45 -14.10 0.18
N ASP A 392 -9.62 -14.80 -0.59
CA ASP A 392 -8.44 -15.54 -0.07
C ASP A 392 -7.27 -14.58 0.18
N VAL A 393 -7.33 -13.81 1.27
CA VAL A 393 -6.31 -12.81 1.61
C VAL A 393 -5.04 -13.48 2.13
N VAL A 394 -3.92 -13.18 1.48
CA VAL A 394 -2.58 -13.70 1.81
C VAL A 394 -1.58 -12.63 2.18
N GLY A 395 -2.00 -11.37 2.23
CA GLY A 395 -1.21 -10.26 2.71
C GLY A 395 -2.05 -9.00 2.90
N PHE A 396 -1.65 -8.18 3.87
CA PHE A 396 -2.27 -6.90 4.13
C PHE A 396 -1.19 -5.90 4.55
N ASP A 397 -1.24 -4.66 4.07
CA ASP A 397 -0.43 -3.59 4.62
C ASP A 397 -1.22 -2.31 4.92
N LEU A 398 -0.81 -1.61 5.97
CA LEU A 398 -1.27 -0.27 6.32
C LEU A 398 -0.08 0.68 6.39
N VAL A 399 -0.04 1.62 5.45
CA VAL A 399 1.11 2.50 5.19
C VAL A 399 0.75 3.97 5.34
N GLU A 400 1.75 4.86 5.19
CA GLU A 400 1.64 6.32 5.23
C GLU A 400 1.15 6.94 6.56
N LEU A 401 1.11 6.14 7.62
CA LEU A 401 0.84 6.64 8.97
C LEU A 401 2.01 7.48 9.51
N HIS A 402 1.74 8.74 9.85
CA HIS A 402 2.67 9.63 10.50
C HIS A 402 2.09 10.16 11.83
N PRO A 403 2.28 9.43 12.95
CA PRO A 403 1.64 9.79 14.23
C PRO A 403 1.97 11.18 14.74
N ALA A 404 3.19 11.69 14.51
CA ALA A 404 3.60 13.02 14.96
C ALA A 404 2.80 14.17 14.32
N LEU A 405 2.11 13.94 13.21
CA LEU A 405 1.21 14.90 12.58
C LEU A 405 -0.18 14.96 13.25
N ASP A 406 -0.47 14.05 14.19
CA ASP A 406 -1.71 14.02 14.94
C ASP A 406 -1.50 13.80 16.45
N PRO A 407 -1.35 14.88 17.23
CA PRO A 407 -1.17 14.77 18.68
C PRO A 407 -2.44 14.31 19.43
N THR A 408 -3.56 14.13 18.73
CA THR A 408 -4.81 13.61 19.31
C THR A 408 -4.96 12.10 19.15
N TYR A 409 -4.02 11.44 18.46
CA TYR A 409 -4.01 9.99 18.19
C TYR A 409 -5.22 9.49 17.40
N VAL A 410 -6.05 10.37 16.84
CA VAL A 410 -7.26 9.98 16.10
C VAL A 410 -6.90 9.13 14.90
N THR A 411 -5.88 9.54 14.15
CA THR A 411 -5.41 8.81 12.95
C THR A 411 -4.85 7.44 13.32
N THR A 412 -4.06 7.34 14.40
CA THR A 412 -3.55 6.05 14.89
C THR A 412 -4.70 5.13 15.35
N LEU A 413 -5.65 5.65 16.12
CA LEU A 413 -6.80 4.87 16.59
C LEU A 413 -7.65 4.38 15.41
N ASN A 414 -7.91 5.25 14.43
CA ASN A 414 -8.62 4.90 13.21
C ASN A 414 -7.87 3.82 12.42
N SER A 415 -6.55 3.95 12.26
CA SER A 415 -5.69 2.95 11.62
C SER A 415 -5.76 1.59 12.33
N ALA A 416 -5.78 1.58 13.67
CA ALA A 416 -5.95 0.36 14.45
C ALA A 416 -7.31 -0.32 14.19
N PHE A 417 -8.38 0.44 13.94
CA PHE A 417 -9.68 -0.11 13.55
C PHE A 417 -9.70 -0.65 12.11
N ILE A 418 -8.87 -0.12 11.21
CA ILE A 418 -8.69 -0.70 9.87
C ILE A 418 -8.00 -2.07 9.97
N VAL A 419 -6.91 -2.16 10.76
CA VAL A 419 -6.25 -3.45 11.02
C VAL A 419 -7.22 -4.42 11.71
N LYS A 420 -8.01 -3.95 12.69
CA LYS A 420 -9.06 -4.76 13.31
C LYS A 420 -10.03 -5.32 12.26
N ALA A 421 -10.51 -4.49 11.34
CA ALA A 421 -11.44 -4.91 10.30
C ALA A 421 -10.84 -6.04 9.44
N CYS A 422 -9.55 -5.94 9.11
CA CYS A 422 -8.82 -7.00 8.39
C CYS A 422 -8.80 -8.30 9.20
N LEU A 423 -8.34 -8.25 10.46
CA LEU A 423 -8.27 -9.42 11.34
C LEU A 423 -9.65 -10.07 11.55
N THR A 424 -10.69 -9.26 11.77
CA THR A 424 -12.07 -9.72 11.90
C THR A 424 -12.55 -10.40 10.63
N GLY A 425 -12.27 -9.84 9.45
CA GLY A 425 -12.67 -10.46 8.18
C GLY A 425 -11.97 -11.79 7.93
N LEU A 426 -10.68 -11.89 8.25
CA LEU A 426 -9.95 -13.17 8.19
C LEU A 426 -10.58 -14.22 9.12
N ALA A 427 -10.92 -13.84 10.35
CA ALA A 427 -11.59 -14.72 11.30
C ALA A 427 -13.00 -15.13 10.84
N MET A 428 -13.77 -14.19 10.28
CA MET A 428 -15.07 -14.49 9.67
C MET A 428 -14.95 -15.53 8.56
N ARG A 429 -13.90 -15.44 7.73
CA ARG A 429 -13.66 -16.43 6.66
C ARG A 429 -13.38 -17.82 7.22
N GLU A 430 -12.59 -17.93 8.28
CA GLU A 430 -12.29 -19.20 8.96
C GLU A 430 -13.56 -19.85 9.50
N GLU A 431 -14.45 -19.04 10.10
CA GLU A 431 -15.78 -19.46 10.58
C GLU A 431 -16.82 -19.65 9.46
N GLY A 432 -16.45 -19.44 8.18
CA GLY A 432 -17.36 -19.57 7.03
C GLY A 432 -18.37 -18.43 6.86
N LEU A 433 -18.27 -17.35 7.64
CA LEU A 433 -19.11 -16.15 7.59
C LEU A 433 -18.71 -15.24 6.41
N THR A 434 -18.94 -15.75 5.19
CA THR A 434 -18.55 -15.10 3.92
C THR A 434 -19.73 -14.48 3.17
N GLU A 435 -20.89 -14.40 3.80
CA GLU A 435 -22.07 -13.78 3.21
C GLU A 435 -21.84 -12.28 2.99
N GLU A 436 -22.31 -11.81 1.83
CA GLU A 436 -22.24 -10.41 1.46
C GLU A 436 -22.97 -9.54 2.50
N HIS A 437 -22.25 -8.52 3.01
CA HIS A 437 -22.75 -7.61 4.05
C HIS A 437 -23.19 -8.28 5.36
N TYR A 438 -22.60 -9.41 5.74
CA TYR A 438 -22.92 -10.07 7.01
C TYR A 438 -22.87 -9.11 8.22
N LEU A 439 -23.94 -9.16 9.02
CA LEU A 439 -24.07 -8.53 10.32
C LEU A 439 -24.64 -9.55 11.29
N SER A 440 -24.12 -9.57 12.52
CA SER A 440 -24.60 -10.50 13.54
C SER A 440 -26.06 -10.17 13.88
N PRO A 441 -26.96 -11.18 13.87
CA PRO A 441 -28.32 -11.03 14.37
C PRO A 441 -28.39 -10.39 15.76
N ILE A 442 -27.45 -10.74 16.65
CA ILE A 442 -27.34 -10.25 18.04
C ILE A 442 -27.15 -8.73 18.08
N ALA A 443 -26.41 -8.17 17.11
CA ALA A 443 -26.10 -6.75 17.04
C ALA A 443 -27.14 -5.94 16.24
N SER A 444 -27.89 -6.62 15.37
CA SER A 444 -28.78 -5.99 14.39
C SER A 444 -30.16 -5.61 14.95
N GLU A 445 -30.61 -6.26 16.03
CA GLU A 445 -31.94 -6.09 16.62
C GLU A 445 -31.89 -6.43 18.12
N HIS A 446 -32.58 -5.65 18.96
CA HIS A 446 -32.67 -5.93 20.40
C HIS A 446 -33.79 -6.92 20.76
N ALA A 447 -34.73 -7.17 19.84
CA ALA A 447 -35.82 -8.15 19.97
C ALA A 447 -36.63 -7.99 21.27
N VAL A 448 -36.99 -6.75 21.61
CA VAL A 448 -37.80 -6.42 22.81
C VAL A 448 -39.29 -6.29 22.45
N ASP A 449 -39.57 -6.01 21.18
CA ASP A 449 -40.89 -5.91 20.59
C ASP A 449 -40.86 -6.30 19.10
N ASP A 450 -42.03 -6.34 18.47
CA ASP A 450 -42.21 -6.72 17.06
C ASP A 450 -42.06 -5.52 16.09
N TYR A 451 -41.32 -4.46 16.44
CA TYR A 451 -41.34 -3.22 15.66
C TYR A 451 -40.82 -3.40 14.21
N TYR A 452 -39.75 -4.18 14.03
CA TYR A 452 -39.14 -4.45 12.72
C TYR A 452 -39.44 -5.86 12.16
N GLY A 453 -40.19 -6.71 12.87
CA GLY A 453 -40.51 -8.08 12.45
C GLY A 453 -41.02 -8.93 13.61
N ASP A 454 -41.15 -10.24 13.42
CA ASP A 454 -41.57 -11.17 14.49
C ASP A 454 -40.44 -11.35 15.51
N GLN A 455 -40.66 -10.92 16.75
CA GLN A 455 -39.70 -11.04 17.84
C GLN A 455 -39.17 -12.46 18.00
N GLN A 456 -40.03 -13.48 17.88
CA GLN A 456 -39.62 -14.86 18.12
C GLN A 456 -38.68 -15.36 17.03
N GLU A 457 -38.87 -14.95 15.77
CA GLU A 457 -37.97 -15.29 14.66
C GLU A 457 -36.56 -14.75 14.89
N PHE A 458 -36.44 -13.52 15.43
CA PHE A 458 -35.15 -12.95 15.81
C PHE A 458 -34.49 -13.72 16.96
N LEU A 459 -35.25 -14.03 18.02
CA LEU A 459 -34.74 -14.75 19.19
C LEU A 459 -34.29 -16.17 18.83
N ASP A 460 -35.03 -16.87 17.97
CA ASP A 460 -34.69 -18.22 17.51
C ASP A 460 -33.38 -18.19 16.69
N ARG A 461 -33.20 -17.16 15.85
CA ARG A 461 -31.97 -16.99 15.06
C ARG A 461 -30.76 -16.66 15.93
N THR A 462 -30.92 -15.89 17.01
CA THR A 462 -29.82 -15.62 17.95
C THR A 462 -29.48 -16.82 18.83
N ALA A 463 -30.49 -17.57 19.29
CA ALA A 463 -30.28 -18.76 20.12
C ALA A 463 -29.51 -19.86 19.38
N ALA A 464 -29.76 -20.02 18.07
CA ALA A 464 -29.01 -20.97 17.24
C ALA A 464 -27.50 -20.66 17.18
N LEU A 465 -27.11 -19.38 17.22
CA LEU A 465 -25.71 -18.97 17.25
C LEU A 465 -25.07 -19.22 18.62
N GLU A 466 -25.81 -18.97 19.71
CA GLU A 466 -25.35 -19.24 21.08
C GLU A 466 -25.15 -20.75 21.34
N GLU A 467 -26.01 -21.62 20.80
CA GLU A 467 -25.86 -23.07 20.89
C GLU A 467 -24.66 -23.61 20.08
N GLU A 468 -24.33 -22.98 18.94
CA GLU A 468 -23.11 -23.29 18.20
C GLU A 468 -21.86 -22.86 18.99
N ASP A 469 -21.82 -21.64 19.53
CA ASP A 469 -20.70 -21.14 20.36
C ASP A 469 -20.45 -21.99 21.63
N GLU A 470 -21.51 -22.41 22.34
CA GLU A 470 -21.38 -23.27 23.53
C GLU A 470 -20.83 -24.65 23.18
N ALA A 471 -21.19 -25.21 22.01
CA ALA A 471 -20.67 -26.49 21.55
C ALA A 471 -19.18 -26.41 21.19
N THR A 472 -18.71 -25.28 20.66
CA THR A 472 -17.30 -25.04 20.37
C THR A 472 -16.49 -24.85 21.66
N GLU A 473 -16.98 -24.06 22.63
CA GLU A 473 -16.32 -23.86 23.93
C GLU A 473 -16.20 -25.17 24.74
N GLU A 474 -17.21 -26.05 24.74
CA GLU A 474 -17.13 -27.37 25.39
C GLU A 474 -16.06 -28.28 24.76
N THR A 475 -15.85 -28.20 23.44
CA THR A 475 -14.79 -28.97 22.75
C THR A 475 -13.38 -28.44 22.96
N GLU A 476 -13.22 -27.15 23.29
CA GLU A 476 -11.94 -26.55 23.66
C GLU A 476 -11.56 -26.87 25.11
N GLU A 477 -12.52 -26.85 26.05
CA GLU A 477 -12.27 -27.25 27.45
C GLU A 477 -11.89 -28.74 27.57
N GLU A 478 -12.42 -29.63 26.72
CA GLU A 478 -12.03 -31.05 26.71
C GLU A 478 -10.63 -31.33 26.10
N GLN A 479 -10.03 -30.37 25.39
CA GLN A 479 -8.68 -30.51 24.81
C GLN A 479 -7.57 -29.95 25.71
N ASP A 480 -7.93 -29.10 26.68
CA ASP A 480 -7.01 -28.52 27.68
C ASP A 480 -6.94 -29.31 29.01
N ASP A 481 -7.73 -30.38 29.18
CA ASP A 481 -7.71 -31.37 30.28
C ASP A 481 -6.96 -32.68 29.91
#